data_AF-A0A7J4Q5R2-F1
#
_entry.id   AF-A0A7J4Q5R2-F1
#
_cell.length_a   1.000
_cell.length_b   1.000
_cell.length_c   1.000
_cell.angle_alpha   90.00
_cell.angle_beta   90.00
_cell.angle_gamma   90.00
#
_symmetry.space_group_name_H-M   'P 1'
#
loop_
_entity.id
_entity.type
_entity.pdbx_description
1 polymer ?
#
loop_
_entity_poly.entity_id
_entity_poly.type
_entity_poly.pdbx_seq_one_letter_code
_entity_poly.pdbx_strand_id
1 'polypeptide(L)'
;MSSINLITRRALILTIVALFLATTTQAYHTGIGGDPEGKGNVALAGCTCHAEEPDNSVTVVLDHVPYHYQSGKTYELTLQLIGGAEIGGEQTGGFSMKVSGGTLAAGIGSESDVQNWEEELDSLT
;
A
#
# COMPACT_ATOMS: atom_id res chain seq x y z
N MET A 1 6.09 -10.72 54.25
CA MET A 1 6.76 -10.54 52.94
C MET A 1 5.86 -11.04 51.79
N SER A 2 4.69 -10.42 51.57
CA SER A 2 3.72 -10.85 50.54
C SER A 2 3.11 -9.68 49.75
N SER A 3 2.91 -8.52 50.41
CA SER A 3 2.40 -7.30 49.80
C SER A 3 3.32 -6.67 48.74
N ILE A 4 4.64 -6.72 48.93
CA ILE A 4 5.62 -6.17 47.96
C ILE A 4 5.55 -6.92 46.63
N ASN A 5 5.45 -8.26 46.65
CA ASN A 5 5.29 -9.07 45.43
C ASN A 5 3.95 -8.81 44.73
N LEU A 6 2.89 -8.52 45.49
CA LEU A 6 1.58 -8.20 44.91
C LEU A 6 1.56 -6.82 44.24
N ILE A 7 2.23 -5.82 44.84
CA ILE A 7 2.35 -4.48 44.27
C ILE A 7 3.20 -4.49 43.00
N THR A 8 4.38 -5.14 43.03
CA THR A 8 5.25 -5.25 41.85
C THR A 8 4.56 -6.00 40.71
N ARG A 9 3.82 -7.08 41.00
CA ARG A 9 3.05 -7.82 40.00
C ARG A 9 1.93 -6.99 39.40
N ARG A 10 1.21 -6.21 40.20
CA ARG A 10 0.16 -5.30 39.72
C ARG A 10 0.74 -4.17 38.87
N ALA A 11 1.85 -3.57 39.30
CA ALA A 11 2.54 -2.54 38.53
C ALA A 11 2.98 -3.08 37.16
N LEU A 12 3.58 -4.27 37.12
CA LEU A 12 4.03 -4.90 35.88
C LEU A 12 2.86 -5.22 34.93
N ILE A 13 1.73 -5.73 35.47
CA ILE A 13 0.52 -5.96 34.67
C ILE A 13 -0.03 -4.63 34.12
N LEU A 14 -0.09 -3.59 34.94
CA LEU A 14 -0.57 -2.27 34.49
C LEU A 14 0.35 -1.66 33.44
N THR A 15 1.67 -1.83 33.55
CA THR A 15 2.63 -1.38 32.52
C THR A 15 2.44 -2.14 31.21
N ILE A 16 2.23 -3.46 31.26
CA ILE A 16 1.97 -4.27 30.06
C ILE A 16 0.64 -3.86 29.40
N VAL A 17 -0.42 -3.68 30.19
CA VAL A 17 -1.73 -3.21 29.69
C VAL A 17 -1.61 -1.81 29.09
N ALA A 18 -0.86 -0.91 29.72
CA ALA A 18 -0.60 0.42 29.19
C ALA A 18 0.18 0.37 27.87
N LEU A 19 1.16 -0.55 27.72
CA LEU A 19 1.85 -0.74 26.44
C LEU A 19 0.91 -1.22 25.34
N PHE A 20 0.04 -2.20 25.61
CA PHE A 20 -0.92 -2.70 24.62
C PHE A 20 -2.00 -1.67 24.25
N LEU A 21 -2.39 -0.80 25.18
CA LEU A 21 -3.35 0.29 24.90
C LEU A 21 -2.70 1.45 24.12
N ALA A 22 -1.37 1.57 24.19
CA ALA A 22 -0.63 2.61 23.48
C ALA A 22 -0.30 2.23 22.02
N THR A 23 -0.39 0.96 21.64
CA THR A 23 -0.18 0.55 20.25
C THR A 23 -1.43 0.80 19.43
N THR A 24 -1.45 1.92 18.71
CA THR A 24 -2.39 2.12 17.61
C THR A 24 -1.82 1.44 16.37
N THR A 25 -2.53 0.46 15.81
CA THR A 25 -2.20 -0.03 14.47
C THR A 25 -2.69 1.02 13.49
N GLN A 26 -1.79 1.87 13.03
CA GLN A 26 -2.08 2.77 11.91
C GLN A 26 -1.92 1.95 10.63
N ALA A 27 -2.89 1.99 9.73
CA ALA A 27 -2.71 1.46 8.39
C ALA A 27 -1.56 2.23 7.72
N TYR A 28 -0.62 1.52 7.13
CA TYR A 28 0.50 2.12 6.43
C TYR A 28 -0.04 2.74 5.14
N HIS A 29 0.03 4.06 5.02
CA HIS A 29 -0.63 4.83 3.94
C HIS A 29 0.22 4.91 2.66
N THR A 30 1.33 4.19 2.58
CA THR A 30 2.28 4.25 1.46
C THR A 30 1.91 3.30 0.31
N GLY A 31 0.61 3.01 0.12
CA GLY A 31 0.12 2.10 -0.91
C GLY A 31 0.18 0.61 -0.54
N ILE A 32 0.02 -0.27 -1.53
CA ILE A 32 0.00 -1.73 -1.37
C ILE A 32 0.94 -2.40 -2.39
N GLY A 33 1.76 -3.33 -1.92
CA GLY A 33 2.71 -4.09 -2.75
C GLY A 33 2.99 -5.47 -2.18
N GLY A 34 3.90 -6.21 -2.81
CA GLY A 34 4.30 -7.55 -2.37
C GLY A 34 3.19 -8.60 -2.45
N ASP A 35 3.15 -9.51 -1.49
CA ASP A 35 2.19 -10.61 -1.39
C ASP A 35 1.53 -10.66 0.01
N PRO A 36 0.64 -9.71 0.32
CA PRO A 36 0.06 -9.58 1.66
C PRO A 36 -0.89 -10.74 2.03
N GLU A 37 -1.45 -11.44 1.03
CA GLU A 37 -2.44 -12.51 1.23
C GLU A 37 -1.92 -13.91 0.88
N GLY A 38 -0.65 -14.06 0.49
CA GLY A 38 -0.09 -15.34 0.02
C GLY A 38 -0.65 -15.81 -1.34
N LYS A 39 -1.20 -14.89 -2.13
CA LYS A 39 -1.82 -15.14 -3.45
C LYS A 39 -0.87 -14.77 -4.61
N GLY A 40 0.36 -14.36 -4.30
CA GLY A 40 1.31 -13.81 -5.25
C GLY A 40 1.30 -12.28 -5.26
N ASN A 41 2.04 -11.69 -6.20
CA ASN A 41 2.20 -10.24 -6.23
C ASN A 41 0.86 -9.52 -6.41
N VAL A 42 0.54 -8.56 -5.53
CA VAL A 42 -0.74 -7.85 -5.50
C VAL A 42 -1.05 -7.08 -6.79
N ALA A 43 -0.04 -6.59 -7.51
CA ALA A 43 -0.23 -5.94 -8.81
C ALA A 43 -0.77 -6.90 -9.89
N LEU A 44 -0.65 -8.21 -9.67
CA LEU A 44 -1.17 -9.26 -10.56
C LEU A 44 -2.40 -9.96 -9.99
N ALA A 45 -2.37 -10.29 -8.70
CA ALA A 45 -3.39 -11.09 -8.03
C ALA A 45 -4.54 -10.26 -7.42
N GLY A 46 -4.32 -8.97 -7.22
CA GLY A 46 -5.18 -8.13 -6.37
C GLY A 46 -5.11 -8.51 -4.89
N CYS A 47 -5.89 -7.81 -4.06
CA CYS A 47 -6.06 -8.12 -2.64
C CYS A 47 -7.49 -7.78 -2.19
N THR A 48 -7.95 -8.44 -1.14
CA THR A 48 -9.30 -8.31 -0.54
C THR A 48 -9.26 -7.62 0.83
N CYS A 49 -8.25 -6.78 1.09
CA CYS A 49 -7.98 -6.17 2.39
C CYS A 49 -9.15 -5.36 2.99
N HIS A 50 -10.03 -4.81 2.14
CA HIS A 50 -11.14 -3.93 2.57
C HIS A 50 -12.54 -4.42 2.15
N ALA A 51 -12.61 -5.51 1.39
CA ALA A 51 -13.86 -6.14 0.99
C ALA A 51 -13.61 -7.63 0.69
N GLU A 52 -14.51 -8.50 1.14
CA GLU A 52 -14.43 -9.94 0.91
C GLU A 52 -14.51 -10.29 -0.58
N GLU A 53 -15.24 -9.49 -1.35
CA GLU A 53 -15.43 -9.66 -2.79
C GLU A 53 -14.93 -8.42 -3.55
N PRO A 54 -14.24 -8.60 -4.69
CA PRO A 54 -13.85 -7.49 -5.54
C PRO A 54 -15.09 -6.85 -6.20
N ASP A 55 -15.07 -5.53 -6.31
CA ASP A 55 -16.07 -4.77 -7.05
C ASP A 55 -15.50 -4.31 -8.40
N ASN A 56 -16.33 -4.31 -9.44
CA ASN A 56 -15.99 -3.89 -10.80
C ASN A 56 -16.28 -2.40 -11.05
N SER A 57 -16.40 -1.59 -9.98
CA SER A 57 -16.66 -0.14 -10.08
C SER A 57 -15.44 0.68 -10.52
N VAL A 58 -14.26 0.08 -10.62
CA VAL A 58 -13.03 0.74 -11.06
C VAL A 58 -12.72 0.38 -12.51
N THR A 59 -12.53 1.40 -13.34
CA THR A 59 -11.95 1.27 -14.67
C THR A 59 -10.53 1.82 -14.65
N VAL A 60 -9.59 1.02 -15.16
CA VAL A 60 -8.19 1.41 -15.32
C VAL A 60 -7.92 1.78 -16.77
N VAL A 61 -7.41 2.98 -17.00
CA VAL A 61 -6.95 3.44 -18.31
C VAL A 61 -5.45 3.72 -18.21
N LEU A 62 -4.67 3.11 -19.10
CA LEU A 62 -3.26 3.39 -19.26
C LEU A 62 -3.04 3.98 -20.65
N ASP A 63 -2.74 5.27 -20.70
CA ASP A 63 -2.52 6.01 -21.94
C ASP A 63 -1.03 6.18 -22.24
N HIS A 64 -0.71 6.52 -23.49
CA HIS A 64 0.65 6.68 -24.02
C HIS A 64 1.51 5.41 -23.98
N VAL A 65 0.88 4.23 -23.89
CA VAL A 65 1.59 2.93 -23.95
C VAL A 65 2.28 2.78 -25.32
N PRO A 66 3.61 2.64 -25.37
CA PRO A 66 4.32 2.52 -26.63
C PRO A 66 4.03 1.17 -27.29
N TYR A 67 3.99 1.15 -28.63
CA TYR A 67 3.85 -0.11 -29.39
C TYR A 67 5.01 -1.08 -29.14
N HIS A 68 6.22 -0.56 -28.89
CA HIS A 68 7.39 -1.34 -28.53
C HIS A 68 8.30 -0.56 -27.57
N TYR A 69 8.89 -1.28 -26.63
CA TYR A 69 9.88 -0.72 -25.69
C TYR A 69 11.29 -0.88 -26.26
N GLN A 70 12.12 0.13 -26.03
CA GLN A 70 13.55 0.11 -26.36
C GLN A 70 14.36 0.29 -25.07
N SER A 71 15.43 -0.49 -24.93
CA SER A 71 16.29 -0.41 -23.73
C SER A 71 16.91 0.97 -23.57
N GLY A 72 16.90 1.49 -22.34
CA GLY A 72 17.44 2.81 -22.00
C GLY A 72 16.57 3.99 -22.41
N LYS A 73 15.35 3.76 -22.90
CA LYS A 73 14.35 4.82 -23.16
C LYS A 73 13.40 4.96 -21.98
N THR A 74 13.14 6.22 -21.62
CA THR A 74 12.08 6.59 -20.68
C THR A 74 10.80 6.87 -21.46
N TYR A 75 9.68 6.33 -20.98
CA TYR A 75 8.35 6.54 -21.53
C TYR A 75 7.49 7.15 -20.45
N GLU A 76 6.86 8.29 -20.76
CA GLU A 76 5.87 8.90 -19.89
C GLU A 76 4.51 8.26 -20.19
N LEU A 77 3.91 7.66 -19.18
CA LEU A 77 2.61 6.99 -19.26
C LEU A 77 1.63 7.72 -18.35
N THR A 78 0.36 7.71 -18.72
CA THR A 78 -0.71 8.26 -17.88
C THR A 78 -1.57 7.13 -17.36
N LEU A 79 -1.55 6.90 -16.05
CA LEU A 79 -2.47 6.01 -15.37
C LEU A 79 -3.67 6.82 -14.89
N GLN A 80 -4.87 6.43 -15.31
CA GLN A 80 -6.11 7.00 -14.83
C GLN A 80 -6.99 5.90 -14.22
N LEU A 81 -7.46 6.16 -13.01
CA LEU A 81 -8.43 5.33 -12.30
C LEU A 81 -9.77 6.07 -12.29
N ILE A 82 -10.82 5.43 -12.79
CA ILE A 82 -12.16 6.00 -12.86
C ILE A 82 -13.09 5.15 -11.99
N GLY A 83 -13.80 5.78 -11.05
CA GLY A 83 -14.65 5.09 -10.07
C GLY A 83 -13.88 4.70 -8.80
N GLY A 84 -14.39 3.69 -8.07
CA GLY A 84 -13.79 3.26 -6.80
C GLY A 84 -14.11 4.16 -5.61
N ALA A 85 -13.19 4.20 -4.64
CA ALA A 85 -13.34 5.00 -3.42
C ALA A 85 -13.15 6.51 -3.70
N GLU A 86 -14.01 7.33 -3.09
CA GLU A 86 -13.95 8.79 -3.20
C GLU A 86 -12.65 9.36 -2.63
N ILE A 87 -12.04 10.29 -3.36
CA ILE A 87 -10.83 10.99 -2.90
C ILE A 87 -11.21 11.90 -1.73
N GLY A 88 -10.48 11.79 -0.62
CA GLY A 88 -10.72 12.57 0.61
C GLY A 88 -11.81 12.01 1.52
N GLY A 89 -12.35 10.81 1.23
CA GLY A 89 -13.22 10.08 2.15
C GLY A 89 -12.46 9.42 3.31
N GLU A 90 -13.15 8.59 4.10
CA GLU A 90 -12.52 7.82 5.19
C GLU A 90 -11.46 6.83 4.67
N GLN A 91 -11.64 6.36 3.43
CA GLN A 91 -10.68 5.57 2.69
C GLN A 91 -10.46 6.25 1.33
N THR A 92 -9.21 6.46 0.96
CA THR A 92 -8.86 6.90 -0.40
C THR A 92 -8.40 5.70 -1.19
N GLY A 93 -8.77 5.65 -2.48
CA GLY A 93 -8.27 4.60 -3.37
C GLY A 93 -6.75 4.65 -3.57
N GLY A 94 -6.24 3.73 -4.36
CA GLY A 94 -4.84 3.64 -4.75
C GLY A 94 -4.65 2.57 -5.82
N PHE A 95 -3.40 2.27 -6.15
CA PHE A 95 -3.07 1.21 -7.08
C PHE A 95 -1.82 0.44 -6.62
N SER A 96 -1.56 -0.67 -7.31
CA SER A 96 -0.27 -1.35 -7.26
C SER A 96 0.12 -1.70 -8.67
N MET A 97 1.30 -1.27 -9.08
CA MET A 97 1.83 -1.52 -10.42
C MET A 97 3.20 -2.16 -10.29
N LYS A 98 3.48 -3.14 -11.15
CA LYS A 98 4.80 -3.76 -11.28
C LYS A 98 5.17 -3.91 -12.74
N VAL A 99 6.43 -3.71 -13.06
CA VAL A 99 6.99 -4.02 -14.38
C VAL A 99 7.89 -5.25 -14.32
N SER A 100 7.88 -6.06 -15.38
CA SER A 100 8.80 -7.19 -15.51
C SER A 100 10.21 -6.79 -15.93
N GLY A 101 10.43 -5.52 -16.27
CA GLY A 101 11.72 -4.97 -16.65
C GLY A 101 11.71 -3.45 -16.76
N GLY A 102 12.82 -2.82 -16.39
CA GLY A 102 12.93 -1.37 -16.28
C GLY A 102 12.64 -0.89 -14.85
N THR A 103 12.36 0.40 -14.73
CA THR A 103 12.03 1.05 -13.46
C THR A 103 10.82 1.96 -13.63
N LEU A 104 10.02 2.08 -12.59
CA LEU A 104 8.91 3.02 -12.47
C LEU A 104 9.31 4.18 -11.56
N ALA A 105 8.86 5.36 -11.93
CA ALA A 105 9.03 6.57 -11.13
C ALA A 105 7.83 7.49 -11.38
N ALA A 106 7.65 8.48 -10.51
CA ALA A 106 6.64 9.51 -10.70
C ALA A 106 6.81 10.23 -12.05
N GLY A 107 5.69 10.45 -12.74
CA GLY A 107 5.62 11.39 -13.85
C GLY A 107 5.76 12.83 -13.36
N ILE A 108 6.07 13.73 -14.28
CA ILE A 108 6.24 15.16 -13.95
C ILE A 108 4.91 15.70 -13.41
N GLY A 109 4.94 16.25 -12.20
CA GLY A 109 3.75 16.81 -11.55
C GLY A 109 2.93 15.79 -10.74
N SER A 110 3.38 14.54 -10.63
CA SER A 110 2.75 13.50 -9.79
C SER A 110 3.68 13.00 -8.69
N GLU A 111 4.77 13.71 -8.39
CA GLU A 111 5.79 13.29 -7.42
C GLU A 111 5.27 13.17 -5.98
N SER A 112 4.15 13.83 -5.66
CA SER A 112 3.48 13.72 -4.37
C SER A 112 2.42 12.61 -4.32
N ASP A 113 2.07 12.05 -5.47
CA ASP A 113 0.87 11.22 -5.61
C ASP A 113 1.22 9.73 -5.68
N VAL A 114 2.49 9.41 -5.94
CA VAL A 114 2.98 8.04 -6.11
C VAL A 114 4.33 7.85 -5.45
N GLN A 115 4.60 6.62 -5.06
CA GLN A 115 5.90 6.19 -4.54
C GLN A 115 6.23 4.77 -5.00
N ASN A 116 7.52 4.43 -4.99
CA ASN A 116 7.93 3.04 -5.15
C ASN A 116 7.59 2.26 -3.88
N TRP A 117 7.02 1.05 -4.03
CA TRP A 117 6.77 0.15 -2.91
C TRP A 117 8.09 -0.24 -2.25
N GLU A 118 8.30 0.10 -0.97
CA GLU A 118 9.52 -0.26 -0.22
C GLU A 118 10.84 0.02 -0.97
N GLU A 119 10.89 1.12 -1.74
CA GLU A 119 12.03 1.51 -2.58
C GLU A 119 12.34 0.53 -3.74
N GLU A 120 11.45 -0.42 -4.02
CA GLU A 120 11.52 -1.31 -5.19
C GLU A 120 11.28 -0.52 -6.49
N LEU A 121 12.35 -0.28 -7.24
CA LEU A 121 12.29 0.55 -8.45
C LEU A 121 11.42 -0.07 -9.57
N ASP A 122 11.08 -1.35 -9.51
CA ASP A 122 10.20 -2.01 -10.48
C ASP A 122 8.71 -1.97 -10.08
N SER A 123 8.38 -1.29 -8.99
CA SER A 123 7.05 -1.22 -8.39
C SER A 123 6.62 0.23 -8.14
N LEU A 124 5.33 0.53 -8.26
CA LEU A 124 4.77 1.86 -8.01
C LEU A 124 3.38 1.75 -7.37
N THR A 125 3.10 2.61 -6.41
CA THR A 125 1.85 2.65 -5.62
C THR A 125 1.41 4.08 -5.36
#